data_AF-A0AAJ5ZAB5-F1
#
_entry.id   AF-A0AAJ5ZAB5-F1
#
_cell.length_a   1.000
_cell.length_b   1.000
_cell.length_c   1.000
_cell.angle_alpha   90.00
_cell.angle_beta   90.00
_cell.angle_gamma   90.00
#
_symmetry.space_group_name_H-M   'P 1'
#
loop_
_entity.id
_entity.type
_entity.pdbx_description
1 polymer ?
#
loop_
_entity_poly.entity_id
_entity_poly.type
_entity_poly.pdbx_seq_one_letter_code
_entity_poly.pdbx_strand_id
1 'polypeptide(L)'
;MGADVILPSILLALAFILKLSIDREVDIPNTIYALLELPVDILFLATSFIVAFVIAAKPPETTLGFMYFGSYLLAAAVTVFIWRKACHCFEKGHIKTTIFISLLNYGLCATALVRAIGMI
;
A
#
# COMPACT_ATOMS: atom_id res chain seq x y z
N MET A 1 8.79 4.67 -18.28
CA MET A 1 8.83 3.29 -17.73
C MET A 1 9.77 3.13 -16.54
N GLY A 2 11.05 3.54 -16.61
CA GLY A 2 11.96 3.43 -15.46
C GLY A 2 11.68 4.43 -14.34
N ALA A 3 11.66 5.73 -14.66
CA ALA A 3 11.53 6.80 -13.65
C ALA A 3 10.19 6.75 -12.88
N ASP A 4 9.10 6.44 -13.57
CA ASP A 4 7.73 6.41 -13.04
C ASP A 4 7.52 5.32 -11.97
N VAL A 5 8.38 4.30 -11.96
CA VAL A 5 8.37 3.21 -10.97
C VAL A 5 9.46 3.40 -9.91
N ILE A 6 10.62 3.93 -10.30
CA ILE A 6 11.77 4.13 -9.40
C ILE A 6 11.41 5.13 -8.28
N LEU A 7 10.76 6.25 -8.62
CA LEU A 7 10.40 7.27 -7.64
C LEU A 7 9.43 6.75 -6.57
N PRO A 8 8.28 6.11 -6.91
CA PRO A 8 7.41 5.48 -5.92
C PRO A 8 8.14 4.44 -5.06
N SER A 9 9.03 3.65 -5.67
CA SER A 9 9.78 2.61 -4.97
C SER A 9 10.74 3.20 -3.94
N ILE A 10 11.43 4.30 -4.28
CA ILE A 10 12.31 5.04 -3.36
C ILE A 10 11.49 5.67 -2.23
N LEU A 11 10.32 6.25 -2.52
CA LEU A 11 9.44 6.82 -1.50
C LEU A 11 8.94 5.76 -0.52
N LEU A 12 8.56 4.57 -1.02
CA LEU A 12 8.19 3.43 -0.19
C LEU A 12 9.34 2.96 0.70
N ALA A 13 10.54 2.82 0.14
CA ALA A 13 11.72 2.42 0.90
C ALA A 13 12.05 3.44 1.99
N LEU A 14 12.00 4.75 1.68
CA LEU A 14 12.22 5.82 2.65
C LEU A 14 11.16 5.82 3.76
N ALA A 15 9.87 5.71 3.42
CA ALA A 15 8.79 5.67 4.40
C ALA A 15 8.95 4.47 5.37
N PHE A 16 9.36 3.32 4.83
CA PHE A 16 9.63 2.13 5.62
C PHE A 16 10.84 2.29 6.55
N ILE A 17 11.96 2.81 6.02
CA ILE A 17 13.18 3.06 6.82
C ILE A 17 12.89 4.06 7.94
N LEU A 18 12.10 5.10 7.65
CA LEU A 18 11.74 6.13 8.62
C LEU A 18 10.89 5.54 9.75
N LYS A 19 9.89 4.70 9.45
CA LYS A 19 9.13 3.96 10.46
C LYS A 19 10.01 3.04 11.31
N LEU A 20 10.94 2.30 10.68
CA LEU A 20 11.85 1.42 11.43
C LEU A 20 12.85 2.17 12.31
N SER A 21 13.28 3.37 11.89
CA SER A 21 14.35 4.11 12.58
C SER A 21 13.82 5.04 13.68
N ILE A 22 12.58 5.53 13.56
CA ILE A 22 12.04 6.57 14.45
C ILE A 22 10.96 6.02 15.39
N ASP A 23 10.08 5.13 14.92
CA ASP A 23 8.85 4.80 15.66
C ASP A 23 8.96 3.56 16.56
N ARG A 24 10.02 2.73 16.47
CA ARG A 24 10.09 1.46 17.21
C ARG A 24 11.49 1.13 17.73
N GLU A 25 11.55 0.64 18.96
CA GLU A 25 12.70 -0.15 19.44
C GLU A 25 12.86 -1.37 18.52
N VAL A 26 14.10 -1.62 18.09
CA VAL A 26 14.45 -2.61 17.06
C VAL A 26 14.31 -4.02 17.64
N ASP A 27 13.08 -4.47 17.75
CA ASP A 27 12.69 -5.81 18.14
C ASP A 27 12.16 -6.60 16.93
N ILE A 28 12.42 -7.91 16.92
CA ILE A 28 11.95 -8.84 15.88
C ILE A 28 10.42 -8.75 15.66
N PRO A 29 9.55 -8.80 16.68
CA PRO A 29 8.10 -8.68 16.48
C PRO A 29 7.72 -7.32 15.88
N ASN A 30 8.35 -6.23 16.32
CA ASN A 30 8.10 -4.88 15.82
C ASN A 30 8.44 -4.74 14.33
N THR A 31 9.51 -5.40 13.90
CA THR A 31 9.92 -5.44 12.49
C THR A 31 8.90 -6.20 11.64
N ILE A 32 8.36 -7.32 12.15
CA ILE A 32 7.33 -8.09 11.45
C ILE A 32 6.05 -7.27 11.30
N TYR A 33 5.61 -6.57 12.34
CA TYR A 33 4.44 -5.69 12.24
C TYR A 33 4.62 -4.58 11.20
N ALA A 34 5.83 -3.99 11.12
CA ALA A 34 6.13 -2.98 10.10
C ALA A 34 6.05 -3.59 8.68
N LEU A 35 6.56 -4.80 8.50
CA LEU A 35 6.48 -5.52 7.22
C LEU A 35 5.03 -5.86 6.83
N LEU A 36 4.20 -6.23 7.81
CA LEU A 36 2.77 -6.51 7.61
C LEU A 36 1.98 -5.25 7.25
N GLU A 37 2.45 -4.08 7.69
CA GLU A 37 1.84 -2.78 7.47
C GLU A 37 2.17 -2.19 6.09
N LEU A 38 3.33 -2.54 5.50
CA LEU A 38 3.78 -2.01 4.20
C LEU A 38 2.73 -2.04 3.07
N PRO A 39 1.85 -3.06 2.91
CA PRO A 39 0.79 -3.04 1.90
C PRO A 39 -0.14 -1.83 2.01
N VAL A 40 -0.42 -1.40 3.24
CA VAL A 40 -1.23 -0.20 3.50
C VAL A 40 -0.51 1.03 2.95
N ASP A 41 0.79 1.16 3.21
CA ASP A 41 1.61 2.27 2.71
C ASP A 41 1.69 2.28 1.17
N ILE A 42 1.85 1.10 0.54
CA ILE A 42 1.84 0.93 -0.92
C ILE A 42 0.52 1.46 -1.51
N LEU A 43 -0.60 1.12 -0.89
CA LEU A 43 -1.91 1.51 -1.38
C LEU A 43 -2.20 3.01 -1.16
N PHE A 44 -1.73 3.59 -0.06
CA PHE A 44 -1.78 5.05 0.14
C PHE A 44 -0.96 5.79 -0.91
N LEU A 45 0.24 5.30 -1.23
CA LEU A 45 1.04 5.84 -2.32
C LEU A 45 0.31 5.74 -3.66
N ALA A 46 -0.27 4.57 -3.97
CA ALA A 46 -1.06 4.40 -5.18
C ALA A 46 -2.27 5.35 -5.24
N THR A 47 -2.93 5.57 -4.11
CA THR A 47 -4.06 6.51 -4.00
C THR A 47 -3.60 7.96 -4.25
N SER A 48 -2.42 8.35 -3.74
CA SER A 48 -1.87 9.69 -3.98
C SER A 48 -1.63 9.97 -5.47
N PHE A 49 -1.23 8.95 -6.24
CA PHE A 49 -1.10 9.03 -7.68
C PHE A 49 -2.42 9.18 -8.42
N ILE A 50 -3.46 8.47 -7.99
CA ILE A 50 -4.82 8.67 -8.52
C ILE A 50 -5.32 10.10 -8.24
N VAL A 51 -5.04 10.64 -7.06
CA VAL A 51 -5.36 12.04 -6.73
C VAL A 51 -4.61 13.01 -7.64
N ALA A 52 -3.31 12.79 -7.85
CA ALA A 52 -2.52 13.60 -8.78
C ALA A 52 -3.08 13.56 -10.21
N PHE A 53 -3.48 12.37 -10.69
CA PHE A 53 -4.15 12.19 -11.98
C PHE A 53 -5.46 12.99 -12.04
N VAL A 54 -6.33 12.89 -11.02
CA VAL A 54 -7.61 13.64 -10.97
C VAL A 54 -7.39 15.14 -11.05
N ILE A 55 -6.36 15.66 -10.37
CA ILE A 55 -6.03 17.09 -10.36
C ILE A 55 -5.50 17.55 -11.74
N ALA A 56 -4.71 16.71 -12.41
CA ALA A 56 -4.12 17.02 -13.71
C ALA A 56 -5.09 16.79 -14.90
N ALA A 57 -6.11 15.95 -14.73
CA ALA A 57 -7.02 15.54 -15.79
C ALA A 57 -7.95 16.69 -16.26
N LYS A 58 -8.18 16.75 -17.58
CA LYS A 58 -9.16 17.68 -18.19
C LYS A 58 -10.52 16.98 -18.36
N PRO A 59 -11.64 17.73 -18.40
CA PRO A 59 -12.95 17.15 -18.71
C PRO A 59 -12.92 16.48 -20.10
N PRO A 60 -13.43 15.23 -20.30
CA PRO A 60 -14.29 14.43 -19.41
C PRO A 60 -13.59 13.39 -18.52
N GLU A 61 -12.26 13.29 -18.57
CA GLU A 61 -11.48 12.23 -17.90
C GLU A 61 -11.49 12.34 -16.37
N THR A 62 -11.83 13.52 -15.84
CA THR A 62 -11.99 13.78 -14.41
C THR A 62 -13.02 12.85 -13.74
N THR A 63 -14.13 12.53 -14.42
CA THR A 63 -15.17 11.63 -13.89
C THR A 63 -14.63 10.20 -13.70
N LEU A 64 -13.81 9.75 -14.65
CA LEU A 64 -13.14 8.44 -14.57
C LEU A 64 -12.14 8.41 -13.41
N GLY A 65 -11.37 9.49 -13.23
CA GLY A 65 -10.45 9.65 -12.11
C GLY A 65 -11.14 9.58 -10.75
N PHE A 66 -12.30 10.25 -10.58
CA PHE A 66 -13.09 10.15 -9.35
C PHE A 66 -13.62 8.73 -9.09
N MET A 67 -14.03 8.01 -10.13
CA MET A 67 -14.46 6.62 -9.99
C MET A 67 -13.30 5.72 -9.52
N TYR A 68 -12.10 5.90 -10.08
CA TYR A 68 -10.91 5.19 -9.61
C TYR A 68 -10.56 5.58 -8.16
N PHE A 69 -10.60 6.86 -7.82
CA PHE A 69 -10.35 7.30 -6.45
C PHE A 69 -11.29 6.62 -5.43
N GLY A 70 -12.59 6.56 -5.74
CA GLY A 70 -13.57 5.83 -4.92
C GLY A 70 -13.24 4.35 -4.77
N SER A 71 -12.82 3.68 -5.85
CA SER A 71 -12.41 2.27 -5.81
C SER A 71 -11.15 2.03 -4.96
N TYR A 72 -10.18 2.95 -4.98
CA TYR A 72 -8.95 2.85 -4.18
C TYR A 72 -9.22 3.10 -2.70
N LEU A 73 -10.17 3.98 -2.35
CA LEU A 73 -10.62 4.14 -0.97
C LEU A 73 -11.27 2.87 -0.40
N LEU A 74 -12.11 2.21 -1.19
CA LEU A 74 -12.69 0.92 -0.80
C LEU A 74 -11.62 -0.16 -0.67
N ALA A 75 -10.68 -0.22 -1.62
CA ALA A 75 -9.52 -1.11 -1.51
C ALA A 75 -8.71 -0.82 -0.24
N ALA A 76 -8.56 0.45 0.17
CA ALA A 76 -7.83 0.83 1.37
C ALA A 76 -8.46 0.25 2.64
N ALA A 77 -9.79 0.34 2.76
CA ALA A 77 -10.51 -0.29 3.86
C ALA A 77 -10.30 -1.81 3.91
N VAL A 78 -10.35 -2.47 2.74
CA VAL A 78 -10.09 -3.92 2.62
C VAL A 78 -8.65 -4.27 3.01
N THR A 79 -7.67 -3.53 2.53
CA THR A 79 -6.25 -3.75 2.83
C THR A 79 -5.95 -3.56 4.32
N VAL A 80 -6.53 -2.55 4.97
CA VAL A 80 -6.40 -2.34 6.42
C VAL A 80 -7.04 -3.49 7.18
N PHE A 81 -8.21 -3.97 6.76
CA PHE A 81 -8.86 -5.12 7.38
C PHE A 81 -8.02 -6.40 7.27
N ILE A 82 -7.48 -6.67 6.08
CA ILE A 82 -6.59 -7.81 5.82
C ILE A 82 -5.32 -7.72 6.67
N TRP A 83 -4.72 -6.53 6.76
CA TRP A 83 -3.55 -6.28 7.60
C TRP A 83 -3.83 -6.54 9.09
N ARG A 84 -4.93 -5.98 9.62
CA ARG A 84 -5.35 -6.22 11.02
C ARG A 84 -5.56 -7.71 11.30
N LYS A 85 -6.16 -8.43 10.35
CA LYS A 85 -6.33 -9.89 10.45
C LYS A 85 -4.99 -10.64 10.42
N ALA A 86 -4.04 -10.21 9.59
CA ALA A 86 -2.70 -10.80 9.53
C ALA A 86 -1.96 -10.62 10.87
N CYS A 87 -2.04 -9.43 11.48
CA CYS A 87 -1.46 -9.16 12.80
C CYS A 87 -2.05 -10.09 13.87
N HIS A 88 -3.38 -10.23 13.91
CA HIS A 88 -4.05 -11.14 14.85
C HIS A 88 -3.67 -12.61 14.66
N CYS A 89 -3.47 -13.05 13.42
CA CYS A 89 -2.98 -14.40 13.13
C CYS A 89 -1.52 -14.60 13.58
N PHE A 90 -0.69 -13.57 13.48
CA PHE A 90 0.69 -13.60 13.93
C PHE A 90 0.78 -13.75 15.44
N GLU A 91 0.00 -12.96 16.19
CA GLU A 91 -0.08 -13.02 17.66
C GLU A 91 -0.51 -14.40 18.18
N LYS A 92 -1.39 -15.09 17.44
CA LYS A 92 -1.84 -16.45 17.76
C LYS A 92 -0.87 -17.56 17.34
N GLY A 93 0.30 -17.21 16.79
CA GLY A 93 1.31 -18.18 16.33
C GLY A 93 1.00 -18.86 15.00
N HIS A 94 -0.04 -18.44 14.27
CA HIS A 94 -0.38 -19.00 12.96
C HIS A 94 0.44 -18.35 11.82
N ILE A 95 1.75 -18.61 11.83
CA ILE A 95 2.71 -17.98 10.91
C ILE A 95 2.38 -18.26 9.43
N LYS A 96 2.01 -19.50 9.08
CA LYS A 96 1.66 -19.87 7.69
C LYS A 96 0.48 -19.06 7.15
N THR A 97 -0.57 -18.91 7.94
CA THR A 97 -1.76 -18.13 7.58
C THR A 97 -1.43 -16.64 7.48
N THR A 98 -0.60 -16.13 8.39
CA THR A 98 -0.11 -14.74 8.35
C THR A 98 0.62 -14.45 7.05
N ILE A 99 1.58 -15.30 6.68
CA ILE A 99 2.35 -15.15 5.43
C ILE A 99 1.43 -15.18 4.22
N PHE A 100 0.49 -16.13 4.16
CA PHE A 100 -0.44 -16.27 3.04
C PHE A 100 -1.35 -15.05 2.89
N ILE A 101 -1.98 -14.59 3.98
CA ILE A 101 -2.85 -13.40 3.99
C ILE A 101 -2.05 -12.16 3.58
N SER A 102 -0.82 -12.04 4.07
CA SER A 102 0.04 -10.89 3.76
C SER A 102 0.44 -10.89 2.29
N LEU A 103 0.85 -12.02 1.73
CA LEU A 103 1.19 -12.16 0.31
C LEU A 103 0.02 -11.75 -0.59
N LEU A 104 -1.20 -12.15 -0.25
CA LEU A 104 -2.40 -11.71 -0.98
C LEU A 104 -2.59 -10.19 -0.88
N ASN A 105 -2.39 -9.60 0.31
CA ASN A 105 -2.50 -8.16 0.49
C ASN A 105 -1.44 -7.40 -0.33
N TYR A 106 -0.20 -7.89 -0.32
CA TYR A 106 0.89 -7.36 -1.14
C TYR A 106 0.57 -7.42 -2.63
N GLY A 107 0.04 -8.54 -3.12
CA GLY A 107 -0.37 -8.68 -4.53
C GLY A 107 -1.45 -7.67 -4.91
N LEU A 108 -2.46 -7.48 -4.06
CA LEU A 108 -3.52 -6.51 -4.27
C LEU A 108 -2.98 -5.07 -4.32
N CYS A 109 -2.12 -4.70 -3.36
CA CYS A 109 -1.59 -3.34 -3.28
C CYS A 109 -0.57 -3.06 -4.40
N ALA A 110 0.27 -4.04 -4.76
CA ALA A 110 1.21 -3.90 -5.87
C ALA A 110 0.50 -3.76 -7.22
N THR A 111 -0.56 -4.54 -7.47
CA THR A 111 -1.35 -4.41 -8.70
C THR A 111 -2.09 -3.07 -8.76
N ALA A 112 -2.59 -2.57 -7.63
CA ALA A 112 -3.14 -1.22 -7.53
C ALA A 112 -2.07 -0.15 -7.83
N LEU A 113 -0.88 -0.25 -7.23
CA LEU A 113 0.21 0.71 -7.50
C LEU A 113 0.63 0.72 -8.98
N VAL A 114 0.81 -0.45 -9.60
CA VAL A 114 1.18 -0.54 -11.03
C VAL A 114 0.10 0.08 -11.92
N ARG A 115 -1.19 -0.15 -11.61
CA ARG A 115 -2.28 0.48 -12.34
C ARG A 115 -2.32 1.99 -12.15
N ALA A 116 -2.10 2.48 -10.93
CA ALA A 116 -2.07 3.91 -10.64
C ALA A 116 -0.92 4.62 -11.37
N ILE A 117 0.28 4.01 -11.40
CA ILE A 117 1.43 4.54 -12.15
C ILE A 117 1.11 4.58 -13.64
N GLY A 118 0.45 3.57 -14.21
CA GLY A 118 0.08 3.55 -15.62
C GLY A 118 -1.01 4.55 -16.02
N MET A 119 -1.66 5.22 -15.06
CA MET A 119 -2.66 6.27 -15.31
C MET A 119 -2.06 7.67 -15.26
N ILE A 120 -0.87 7.84 -14.69
CA ILE A 120 -0.10 9.10 -14.73
C ILE A 120 0.65 9.18 -16.06
#